data_AF-W7DET5-F1
#
_entry.id   AF-W7DET5-F1
#
_cell.length_a   1.000
_cell.length_b   1.000
_cell.length_c   1.000
_cell.angle_alpha   90.00
_cell.angle_beta   90.00
_cell.angle_gamma   90.00
#
_symmetry.space_group_name_H-M   'P 1'
#
loop_
_entity.id
_entity.type
_entity.pdbx_description
1 polymer ?
#
loop_
_entity_poly.entity_id
_entity_poly.type
_entity_poly.pdbx_seq_one_letter_code
_entity_poly.pdbx_strand_id
1 'polypeptide(L)'
;MTDVVGIGHRTAARLQNIGISSIYSLAHAPVELLRKTMGVIGEQLYYHANGIDYSRLSEKYIPLTKSFGKSQILERDYRDIAEVAIVIREMAEEVAMRIRKEHAQTAVIHLSIGYSKHSIERGFSHQIKLHPTDNNKQIAEAALHLFYKYIGREAVRTIALSAGKITFKQGTQLNLFEDALQTLYQEQLERTIDNIRNRYGFKSMMRASSLLEGGTAIARAGLVGGHNG
;
A
#
# COMPACT_ATOMS: atom_id res chain seq x y z
N MET A 1 23.39 1.60 -19.31
CA MET A 1 23.19 0.69 -18.15
C MET A 1 21.72 0.64 -17.76
N THR A 2 21.04 1.79 -17.63
CA THR A 2 19.60 1.88 -17.32
C THR A 2 18.66 1.48 -18.46
N ASP A 3 19.17 1.33 -19.68
CA ASP A 3 18.40 0.89 -20.86
C ASP A 3 18.11 -0.62 -20.84
N VAL A 4 18.71 -1.34 -19.89
CA VAL A 4 18.51 -2.78 -19.68
C VAL A 4 17.31 -3.00 -18.78
N VAL A 5 16.37 -3.83 -19.23
CA VAL A 5 15.21 -4.26 -18.43
C VAL A 5 15.69 -4.86 -17.11
N GLY A 6 15.16 -4.35 -15.99
CA GLY A 6 15.54 -4.77 -14.64
C GLY A 6 16.63 -3.92 -13.97
N ILE A 7 17.30 -3.01 -14.69
CA ILE A 7 18.30 -2.09 -14.12
C ILE A 7 17.75 -0.65 -14.07
N GLY A 8 17.17 -0.27 -12.94
CA GLY A 8 16.80 1.13 -12.67
C GLY A 8 17.99 1.98 -12.18
N HIS A 9 17.82 3.30 -12.07
CA HIS A 9 18.87 4.24 -11.63
C HIS A 9 19.58 3.83 -10.32
N ARG A 10 18.83 3.34 -9.32
CA ARG A 10 19.41 2.89 -8.04
C ARG A 10 20.24 1.62 -8.19
N THR A 11 19.80 0.69 -9.03
CA THR A 11 20.52 -0.55 -9.35
C THR A 11 21.80 -0.23 -10.10
N ALA A 12 21.72 0.65 -11.11
CA ALA A 12 22.88 1.14 -11.86
C ALA A 12 23.91 1.81 -10.94
N ALA A 13 23.49 2.67 -10.02
CA ALA A 13 24.38 3.30 -9.05
C ALA A 13 25.07 2.27 -8.12
N ARG A 14 24.33 1.24 -7.67
CA ARG A 14 24.92 0.15 -6.87
C ARG A 14 25.96 -0.65 -7.63
N LEU A 15 25.69 -0.97 -8.90
CA LEU A 15 26.65 -1.64 -9.79
C LEU A 15 27.90 -0.77 -10.02
N GLN A 16 27.70 0.52 -10.25
CA GLN A 16 28.80 1.46 -10.43
C GLN A 16 29.69 1.56 -9.18
N ASN A 17 29.10 1.53 -7.98
CA ASN A 17 29.85 1.53 -6.71
C ASN A 17 30.73 0.29 -6.51
N ILE A 18 30.47 -0.81 -7.23
CA ILE A 18 31.30 -2.02 -7.22
C ILE A 18 32.15 -2.17 -8.50
N GLY A 19 32.29 -1.08 -9.27
CA GLY A 19 33.15 -1.02 -10.46
C GLY A 19 32.50 -1.53 -11.75
N ILE A 20 31.18 -1.81 -11.75
CA ILE A 20 30.45 -2.33 -12.90
C ILE A 20 29.69 -1.18 -13.57
N SER A 21 30.17 -0.72 -14.73
CA SER A 21 29.62 0.43 -15.46
C SER A 21 28.99 0.08 -16.81
N SER A 22 29.19 -1.15 -17.30
CA SER A 22 28.70 -1.62 -18.60
C SER A 22 28.12 -3.03 -18.53
N ILE A 23 27.28 -3.39 -19.50
CA ILE A 23 26.71 -4.75 -19.62
C ILE A 23 27.83 -5.77 -19.78
N TYR A 24 28.85 -5.42 -20.57
CA TYR A 24 30.05 -6.24 -20.72
C TYR A 24 30.72 -6.51 -19.37
N SER A 25 30.95 -5.48 -18.55
CA SER A 25 31.53 -5.67 -17.22
C SER A 25 30.63 -6.47 -16.27
N LEU A 26 29.30 -6.35 -16.41
CA LEU A 26 28.35 -7.12 -15.62
C LEU A 26 28.35 -8.60 -16.01
N ALA A 27 28.42 -8.90 -17.31
CA ALA A 27 28.48 -10.26 -17.84
C ALA A 27 29.77 -11.01 -17.48
N HIS A 28 30.86 -10.27 -17.23
CA HIS A 28 32.18 -10.82 -16.84
C HIS A 28 32.47 -10.68 -15.34
N ALA A 29 31.54 -10.11 -14.57
CA ALA A 29 31.74 -9.95 -13.13
C ALA A 29 31.66 -11.32 -12.42
N PRO A 30 32.43 -11.53 -11.34
CA PRO A 30 32.28 -12.74 -10.52
C PRO A 30 30.85 -12.83 -9.98
N VAL A 31 30.13 -13.91 -10.29
CA VAL A 31 28.72 -14.05 -9.87
C VAL A 31 28.57 -14.01 -8.35
N GLU A 32 29.56 -14.55 -7.62
CA GLU A 32 29.60 -14.53 -6.15
C GLU A 32 29.67 -13.10 -5.59
N LEU A 33 30.36 -12.18 -6.28
CA LEU A 33 30.41 -10.77 -5.89
C LEU A 33 29.02 -10.14 -6.03
N LEU A 34 28.34 -10.39 -7.15
CA LEU A 34 26.99 -9.88 -7.41
C LEU A 34 25.98 -10.45 -6.42
N ARG A 35 26.07 -11.75 -6.11
CA ARG A 35 25.24 -12.41 -5.11
C ARG A 35 25.49 -11.85 -3.71
N LYS A 36 26.75 -11.66 -3.32
CA LYS A 36 27.11 -11.09 -2.01
C LYS A 36 26.61 -9.66 -1.85
N THR A 37 26.64 -8.86 -2.91
CA THR A 37 26.28 -7.43 -2.85
C THR A 37 24.79 -7.14 -3.08
N MET A 38 24.10 -7.97 -3.88
CA MET A 38 22.72 -7.72 -4.33
C MET A 38 21.78 -8.91 -4.13
N GLY A 39 22.27 -10.04 -3.62
CA GLY A 39 21.48 -11.26 -3.44
C GLY A 39 21.11 -11.92 -4.78
N VAL A 40 19.96 -12.58 -4.80
CA VAL A 40 19.41 -13.28 -5.97
C VAL A 40 19.27 -12.33 -7.18
N ILE A 41 18.97 -11.05 -6.96
CA ILE A 41 18.85 -10.07 -8.03
C ILE A 41 20.20 -9.87 -8.75
N GLY A 42 21.33 -9.86 -8.02
CA GLY A 42 22.65 -9.71 -8.64
C GLY A 42 22.98 -10.89 -9.57
N GLU A 43 22.65 -12.10 -9.13
CA GLU A 43 22.78 -13.33 -9.92
C GLU A 43 21.88 -13.31 -11.16
N GLN A 44 20.62 -12.87 -11.01
CA GLN A 44 19.71 -12.69 -12.13
C GLN A 44 20.25 -11.68 -13.17
N LEU A 45 20.80 -10.55 -12.71
CA LEU A 45 21.39 -9.53 -13.58
C LEU A 45 22.59 -10.06 -14.37
N TYR A 46 23.43 -10.91 -13.77
CA TYR A 46 24.52 -11.60 -14.47
C TYR A 46 24.01 -12.49 -15.61
N TYR A 47 23.01 -13.33 -15.32
CA TYR A 47 22.44 -14.21 -16.33
C TYR A 47 21.78 -13.43 -17.47
N HIS A 48 21.01 -12.39 -17.14
CA HIS A 48 20.41 -11.52 -18.15
C HIS A 48 21.45 -10.78 -19.00
N ALA A 49 22.57 -10.34 -18.40
CA ALA A 49 23.68 -9.73 -19.13
C ALA A 49 24.36 -10.71 -20.11
N ASN A 50 24.28 -12.01 -19.84
CA ASN A 50 24.75 -13.09 -20.72
C ASN A 50 23.65 -13.65 -21.64
N GLY A 51 22.46 -13.02 -21.70
CA GLY A 51 21.35 -13.46 -22.54
C GLY A 51 20.65 -14.73 -22.05
N ILE A 52 20.83 -15.10 -20.78
CA ILE A 52 20.25 -16.30 -20.17
C ILE A 52 19.04 -15.88 -19.33
N ASP A 53 17.85 -16.33 -19.76
CA ASP A 53 16.61 -16.22 -19.01
C ASP A 53 15.80 -17.52 -19.14
N TYR A 54 15.49 -18.14 -18.01
CA TYR A 54 14.71 -19.38 -17.93
C TYR A 54 13.23 -19.14 -17.65
N SER A 55 12.79 -17.88 -17.64
CA SER A 55 11.39 -17.52 -17.42
C SER A 55 10.48 -18.17 -18.45
N ARG A 56 9.57 -19.04 -17.98
CA ARG A 56 8.58 -19.70 -18.82
C ARG A 56 7.34 -18.82 -18.95
N LEU A 57 7.16 -18.18 -20.11
CA LEU A 57 6.02 -17.30 -20.36
C LEU A 57 4.66 -18.00 -20.22
N SER A 58 4.62 -19.33 -20.36
CA SER A 58 3.42 -20.15 -20.14
C SER A 58 3.03 -20.29 -18.66
N GLU A 59 3.97 -20.09 -17.74
CA GLU A 59 3.73 -20.19 -16.30
C GLU A 59 3.32 -18.83 -15.74
N LYS A 60 2.02 -18.66 -15.48
CA LYS A 60 1.52 -17.43 -14.88
C LYS A 60 2.06 -17.28 -13.47
N TYR A 61 2.75 -16.17 -13.19
CA TYR A 61 3.22 -15.86 -11.84
C TYR A 61 2.05 -15.80 -10.86
N ILE A 62 2.13 -16.59 -9.79
CA ILE A 62 1.19 -16.58 -8.67
C ILE A 62 1.88 -15.88 -7.49
N PRO A 63 1.43 -14.69 -7.09
CA PRO A 63 2.01 -13.99 -5.95
C PRO A 63 1.91 -14.84 -4.68
N LEU A 64 3.04 -14.98 -3.97
CA LEU A 64 3.11 -15.69 -2.68
C LEU A 64 2.27 -15.01 -1.59
N THR A 65 2.12 -13.69 -1.69
CA THR A 65 1.36 -12.89 -0.72
C THR A 65 0.44 -11.93 -1.45
N LYS A 66 -0.77 -11.77 -0.93
CA LYS A 66 -1.72 -10.74 -1.35
C LYS A 66 -1.63 -9.57 -0.38
N SER A 67 -1.75 -8.36 -0.90
CA SER A 67 -1.88 -7.14 -0.11
C SER A 67 -2.93 -6.23 -0.76
N PHE A 68 -3.57 -5.39 0.06
CA PHE A 68 -4.53 -4.41 -0.42
C PHE A 68 -4.03 -3.03 -0.03
N GLY A 69 -3.70 -2.21 -1.02
CA GLY A 69 -3.19 -0.88 -0.78
C GLY A 69 -3.91 0.18 -1.58
N LYS A 70 -3.82 1.40 -1.08
CA LYS A 70 -4.16 2.62 -1.80
C LYS A 70 -3.10 3.65 -1.49
N SER A 71 -2.66 4.36 -2.53
CA SER A 71 -1.82 5.55 -2.38
C SER A 71 -2.46 6.71 -3.10
N GLN A 72 -2.15 7.91 -2.64
CA GLN A 72 -2.55 9.14 -3.31
C GLN A 72 -1.54 10.25 -3.09
N ILE A 73 -1.42 11.08 -4.12
CA ILE A 73 -0.80 12.40 -4.05
C ILE A 73 -1.94 13.38 -3.82
N LEU A 74 -1.83 14.22 -2.80
CA LEU A 74 -2.83 15.22 -2.47
C LEU A 74 -2.77 16.38 -3.47
N GLU A 75 -3.90 17.06 -3.69
CA GLU A 75 -4.00 18.14 -4.69
C GLU A 75 -3.18 19.37 -4.29
N ARG A 76 -3.17 19.68 -2.98
CA ARG A 76 -2.33 20.72 -2.36
C ARG A 76 -1.46 20.17 -1.24
N ASP A 77 -0.63 21.01 -0.66
CA ASP A 77 0.10 20.71 0.57
C ASP A 77 -0.87 20.80 1.76
N TYR A 78 -0.98 19.72 2.53
CA TYR A 78 -1.86 19.64 3.70
C TYR A 78 -1.06 19.96 4.96
N ARG A 79 -1.40 21.06 5.63
CA ARG A 79 -0.77 21.48 6.89
C ARG A 79 -1.62 21.17 8.11
N ASP A 80 -2.93 21.05 7.91
CA ASP A 80 -3.84 20.66 8.99
C ASP A 80 -3.86 19.14 9.15
N ILE A 81 -3.52 18.70 10.36
CA ILE A 81 -3.50 17.30 10.76
C ILE A 81 -4.91 16.69 10.69
N ALA A 82 -5.96 17.48 10.95
CA ALA A 82 -7.34 17.01 10.87
C ALA A 82 -7.74 16.64 9.44
N GLU A 83 -7.33 17.45 8.45
CA GLU A 83 -7.54 17.16 7.03
C GLU A 83 -6.88 15.84 6.62
N VAL A 84 -5.61 15.65 7.00
CA VAL A 84 -4.87 14.41 6.70
C VAL A 84 -5.55 13.19 7.36
N ALA A 85 -6.05 13.34 8.59
CA ALA A 85 -6.77 12.29 9.29
C ALA A 85 -8.09 11.90 8.59
N ILE A 86 -8.81 12.86 8.00
CA ILE A 86 -10.00 12.58 7.18
C ILE A 86 -9.61 11.70 6.00
N VAL A 87 -8.56 12.09 5.29
CA VAL A 87 -8.08 11.36 4.10
C VAL A 87 -7.62 9.94 4.44
N ILE A 88 -6.93 9.76 5.57
CA ILE A 88 -6.53 8.42 6.05
C ILE A 88 -7.76 7.54 6.33
N ARG A 89 -8.82 8.09 6.92
CA ARG A 89 -10.07 7.35 7.17
C ARG A 89 -10.75 6.93 5.87
N GLU A 90 -10.81 7.84 4.88
CA GLU A 90 -11.34 7.53 3.54
C GLU A 90 -10.56 6.37 2.89
N MET A 91 -9.23 6.41 2.94
CA MET A 91 -8.37 5.35 2.41
C MET A 91 -8.55 4.02 3.14
N ALA A 92 -8.65 4.05 4.47
CA ALA A 92 -8.88 2.87 5.30
C ALA A 92 -10.20 2.18 4.95
N GLU A 93 -11.25 2.95 4.73
CA GLU A 93 -12.57 2.44 4.36
C GLU A 93 -12.56 1.73 3.00
N GLU A 94 -11.89 2.31 2.01
CA GLU A 94 -11.74 1.67 0.70
C GLU A 94 -10.88 0.41 0.75
N VAL A 95 -9.80 0.42 1.52
CA VAL A 95 -8.95 -0.76 1.71
C VAL A 95 -9.74 -1.87 2.41
N ALA A 96 -10.49 -1.55 3.46
CA ALA A 96 -11.35 -2.50 4.17
C ALA A 96 -12.43 -3.11 3.25
N MET A 97 -13.10 -2.27 2.45
CA MET A 97 -14.09 -2.74 1.47
C MET A 97 -13.48 -3.72 0.46
N ARG A 98 -12.26 -3.45 -0.05
CA ARG A 98 -11.57 -4.36 -0.98
C ARG A 98 -11.16 -5.67 -0.33
N ILE A 99 -10.72 -5.64 0.93
CA ILE A 99 -10.41 -6.84 1.72
C ILE A 99 -11.66 -7.70 1.90
N ARG A 100 -12.80 -7.09 2.29
CA ARG A 100 -14.08 -7.78 2.47
C ARG A 100 -14.64 -8.37 1.19
N LYS A 101 -14.50 -7.65 0.06
CA LYS A 101 -14.90 -8.14 -1.27
C LYS A 101 -14.21 -9.46 -1.64
N GLU A 102 -12.98 -9.65 -1.18
CA GLU A 102 -12.20 -10.87 -1.41
C GLU A 102 -12.37 -11.91 -0.28
N HIS A 103 -13.39 -11.73 0.59
CA HIS A 103 -13.65 -12.56 1.76
C HIS A 103 -12.40 -12.79 2.62
N ALA A 104 -11.62 -11.74 2.85
CA ALA A 104 -10.35 -11.82 3.56
C ALA A 104 -10.30 -10.90 4.80
N GLN A 105 -9.23 -11.02 5.57
CA GLN A 105 -8.87 -10.20 6.72
C GLN A 105 -7.38 -9.81 6.63
N THR A 106 -7.00 -8.75 7.32
CA THR A 106 -5.61 -8.30 7.43
C THR A 106 -5.12 -8.35 8.88
N ALA A 107 -3.86 -8.73 9.07
CA ALA A 107 -3.19 -8.70 10.37
C ALA A 107 -2.09 -7.62 10.47
N VAL A 108 -1.88 -6.84 9.40
CA VAL A 108 -0.89 -5.76 9.36
C VAL A 108 -1.46 -4.56 8.61
N ILE A 109 -1.31 -3.39 9.22
CA ILE A 109 -1.53 -2.10 8.56
C ILE A 109 -0.20 -1.37 8.47
N HIS A 110 0.13 -0.91 7.27
CA HIS A 110 1.30 -0.11 6.99
C HIS A 110 0.86 1.25 6.42
N LEU A 111 1.36 2.33 7.02
CA LEU A 111 1.12 3.70 6.62
C LEU A 111 2.45 4.35 6.23
N SER A 112 2.47 5.00 5.08
CA SER A 112 3.53 5.90 4.67
C SER A 112 2.97 7.28 4.37
N ILE A 113 3.67 8.29 4.86
CA ILE A 113 3.39 9.71 4.62
C ILE A 113 4.62 10.30 3.94
N GLY A 114 4.44 10.99 2.83
CA GLY A 114 5.47 11.81 2.20
C GLY A 114 5.16 13.29 2.39
N TYR A 115 6.15 14.05 2.81
CA TYR A 115 6.05 15.50 2.93
C TYR A 115 6.27 16.20 1.57
N SER A 116 5.96 17.49 1.54
CA SER A 116 6.15 18.35 0.37
C SER A 116 7.60 18.35 -0.09
N LYS A 117 7.82 18.60 -1.38
CA LYS A 117 9.17 18.65 -1.98
C LYS A 117 10.07 19.70 -1.31
N HIS A 118 9.46 20.74 -0.75
CA HIS A 118 10.14 21.86 -0.09
C HIS A 118 10.39 21.63 1.40
N SER A 119 9.90 20.51 1.96
CA SER A 119 10.13 20.15 3.35
C SER A 119 11.57 19.72 3.59
N ILE A 120 12.08 20.04 4.79
CA ILE A 120 13.44 19.66 5.20
C ILE A 120 13.45 18.19 5.61
N GLU A 121 12.42 17.77 6.33
CA GLU A 121 12.27 16.38 6.75
C GLU A 121 11.78 15.51 5.59
N ARG A 122 12.24 14.26 5.59
CA ARG A 122 11.64 13.22 4.76
C ARG A 122 10.41 12.67 5.50
N GLY A 123 9.43 12.24 4.72
CA GLY A 123 8.27 11.54 5.26
C GLY A 123 8.63 10.23 5.98
N PHE A 124 7.62 9.56 6.53
CA PHE A 124 7.80 8.34 7.32
C PHE A 124 7.07 7.13 6.71
N SER A 125 7.44 5.94 7.19
CA SER A 125 6.84 4.66 6.77
C SER A 125 6.89 3.68 7.94
N HIS A 126 5.74 3.33 8.50
CA HIS A 126 5.63 2.45 9.66
C HIS A 126 4.48 1.46 9.51
N GLN A 127 4.57 0.36 10.26
CA GLN A 127 3.52 -0.66 10.31
C GLN A 127 3.18 -1.05 11.74
N ILE A 128 1.96 -1.54 11.93
CA ILE A 128 1.47 -2.11 13.16
C ILE A 128 0.80 -3.46 12.88
N LYS A 129 0.98 -4.41 13.80
CA LYS A 129 0.30 -5.71 13.76
C LYS A 129 -1.04 -5.60 14.50
N LEU A 130 -2.05 -6.29 13.98
CA LEU A 130 -3.39 -6.37 14.55
C LEU A 130 -3.78 -7.85 14.69
N HIS A 131 -4.79 -8.11 15.52
CA HIS A 131 -5.57 -9.33 15.33
C HIS A 131 -6.23 -9.30 13.94
N PRO A 132 -6.31 -10.43 13.21
CA PRO A 132 -6.89 -10.46 11.87
C PRO A 132 -8.27 -9.81 11.82
N THR A 133 -8.40 -8.77 11.01
CA THR A 133 -9.62 -7.96 10.95
C THR A 133 -9.87 -7.45 9.54
N ASP A 134 -11.14 -7.28 9.21
CA ASP A 134 -11.66 -6.61 8.02
C ASP A 134 -12.58 -5.44 8.42
N ASN A 135 -12.61 -5.11 9.70
CA ASN A 135 -13.44 -4.06 10.27
C ASN A 135 -12.86 -2.68 9.92
N ASN A 136 -13.71 -1.79 9.41
CA ASN A 136 -13.27 -0.47 8.96
C ASN A 136 -12.70 0.37 10.12
N LYS A 137 -13.37 0.35 11.28
CA LYS A 137 -12.98 1.14 12.46
C LYS A 137 -11.61 0.72 12.97
N GLN A 138 -11.37 -0.58 13.13
CA GLN A 138 -10.08 -1.10 13.61
C GLN A 138 -8.92 -0.75 12.65
N ILE A 139 -9.15 -0.86 11.34
CA ILE A 139 -8.15 -0.52 10.32
C ILE A 139 -7.85 0.99 10.33
N ALA A 140 -8.88 1.83 10.40
CA ALA A 140 -8.74 3.28 10.44
C ALA A 140 -8.03 3.75 11.73
N GLU A 141 -8.39 3.19 12.88
CA GLU A 141 -7.75 3.50 14.16
C GLU A 141 -6.27 3.09 14.16
N ALA A 142 -5.93 1.92 13.60
CA ALA A 142 -4.55 1.49 13.47
C ALA A 142 -3.72 2.42 12.59
N ALA A 143 -4.27 2.85 11.45
CA ALA A 143 -3.61 3.80 10.55
C ALA A 143 -3.44 5.18 11.22
N LEU A 144 -4.48 5.68 11.89
CA LEU A 144 -4.43 6.96 12.60
C LEU A 144 -3.47 6.93 13.79
N HIS A 145 -3.37 5.81 14.51
CA HIS A 145 -2.37 5.65 15.56
C HIS A 145 -0.96 5.79 14.99
N LEU A 146 -0.64 5.11 13.88
CA LEU A 146 0.65 5.30 13.21
C LEU A 146 0.85 6.76 12.77
N PHE A 147 -0.20 7.40 12.24
CA PHE A 147 -0.14 8.80 11.82
C PHE A 147 0.20 9.73 12.99
N TYR A 148 -0.61 9.74 14.04
CA TYR A 148 -0.40 10.65 15.18
C TYR A 148 0.89 10.38 15.94
N LYS A 149 1.37 9.13 15.94
CA LYS A 149 2.63 8.77 16.60
C LYS A 149 3.87 9.32 15.90
N TYR A 150 3.84 9.45 14.57
CA TYR A 150 5.03 9.75 13.77
C TYR A 150 4.93 11.03 12.93
N ILE A 151 3.77 11.69 12.92
CA ILE A 151 3.58 12.93 12.17
C ILE A 151 4.51 14.05 12.71
N GLY A 152 5.25 14.65 11.79
CA GLY A 152 6.07 15.83 12.03
C GLY A 152 5.29 17.12 11.85
N ARG A 153 6.01 18.23 11.65
CA ARG A 153 5.41 19.57 11.44
C ARG A 153 5.34 19.99 9.98
N GLU A 154 5.83 19.13 9.08
CA GLU A 154 5.93 19.39 7.66
C GLU A 154 4.60 19.14 6.94
N ALA A 155 4.41 19.84 5.82
CA ALA A 155 3.19 19.70 5.04
C ALA A 155 3.14 18.33 4.34
N VAL A 156 2.03 17.63 4.47
CA VAL A 156 1.82 16.31 3.85
C VAL A 156 1.43 16.49 2.38
N ARG A 157 2.06 15.69 1.51
CA ARG A 157 1.82 15.70 0.06
C ARG A 157 1.43 14.32 -0.50
N THR A 158 1.89 13.24 0.13
CA THR A 158 1.52 11.88 -0.29
C THR A 158 1.13 11.02 0.90
N ILE A 159 0.15 10.15 0.69
CA ILE A 159 -0.32 9.19 1.69
C ILE A 159 -0.42 7.82 1.01
N ALA A 160 0.14 6.80 1.62
CA ALA A 160 0.00 5.41 1.18
C ALA A 160 -0.40 4.53 2.37
N LEU A 161 -1.49 3.78 2.21
CA LEU A 161 -2.00 2.84 3.18
C LEU A 161 -2.02 1.45 2.54
N SER A 162 -1.48 0.44 3.22
CA SER A 162 -1.51 -0.94 2.75
C SER A 162 -1.78 -1.92 3.87
N ALA A 163 -2.64 -2.89 3.59
CA ALA A 163 -2.97 -4.03 4.41
C ALA A 163 -2.20 -5.26 3.93
N GLY A 164 -1.54 -5.96 4.86
CA GLY A 164 -0.71 -7.12 4.59
C GLY A 164 -0.97 -8.27 5.55
N LYS A 165 -0.31 -9.41 5.33
CA LYS A 165 -0.62 -10.68 6.02
C LYS A 165 -2.11 -11.02 5.88
N ILE A 166 -2.54 -11.14 4.63
CA ILE A 166 -3.93 -11.39 4.28
C ILE A 166 -4.28 -12.86 4.54
N THR A 167 -5.40 -13.10 5.22
CA THR A 167 -5.95 -14.43 5.49
C THR A 167 -7.40 -14.48 5.01
N PHE A 168 -7.80 -15.56 4.35
CA PHE A 168 -9.19 -15.73 3.88
C PHE A 168 -10.09 -16.19 5.02
N LYS A 169 -11.27 -15.57 5.16
CA LYS A 169 -12.26 -15.91 6.18
C LYS A 169 -12.85 -17.28 5.88
N GLN A 170 -12.82 -18.16 6.87
CA GLN A 170 -13.65 -19.39 6.91
C GLN A 170 -14.92 -19.20 7.75
N GLY A 171 -14.98 -18.14 8.56
CA GLY A 171 -16.10 -17.77 9.41
C GLY A 171 -15.82 -16.45 10.14
N THR A 172 -16.79 -15.95 10.91
CA THR A 172 -16.60 -14.78 11.78
C THR A 172 -15.99 -15.24 13.10
N GLN A 173 -14.80 -14.74 13.44
CA GLN A 173 -14.20 -15.00 14.73
C GLN A 173 -14.82 -14.08 15.78
N LEU A 174 -15.49 -14.67 16.77
CA LEU A 174 -16.03 -13.95 17.91
C LEU A 174 -14.95 -13.80 18.99
N ASN A 175 -14.93 -12.66 19.66
CA ASN A 175 -14.07 -12.41 20.81
C ASN A 175 -14.83 -12.77 22.09
N LEU A 176 -14.20 -13.52 23.00
CA LEU A 176 -14.78 -13.96 24.27
C LEU A 176 -15.18 -12.77 25.18
N PHE A 177 -14.50 -11.64 25.03
CA PHE A 177 -14.71 -10.44 25.84
C PHE A 177 -15.58 -9.38 25.16
N GLU A 178 -16.08 -9.64 23.95
CA GLU A 178 -16.98 -8.74 23.23
C GLU A 178 -18.39 -9.35 23.15
N ASP A 179 -19.40 -8.48 23.05
CA ASP A 179 -20.77 -8.93 22.80
C ASP A 179 -20.87 -9.48 21.36
N ALA A 180 -21.08 -10.80 21.25
CA ALA A 180 -21.19 -11.49 19.98
C ALA A 180 -22.29 -10.92 19.07
N LEU A 181 -23.42 -10.48 19.63
CA LEU A 181 -24.51 -9.90 18.85
C LEU A 181 -24.10 -8.55 18.26
N GLN A 182 -23.42 -7.71 19.05
CA GLN A 182 -22.91 -6.43 18.55
C GLN A 182 -21.90 -6.60 17.42
N THR A 183 -20.99 -7.56 17.55
CA THR A 183 -20.02 -7.87 16.48
C THR A 183 -20.72 -8.33 15.20
N LEU A 184 -21.73 -9.19 15.31
CA LEU A 184 -22.52 -9.64 14.16
C LEU A 184 -23.31 -8.50 13.51
N TYR A 185 -23.94 -7.63 14.29
CA TYR A 185 -24.65 -6.46 13.76
C TYR A 185 -23.70 -5.49 13.05
N GLN A 186 -22.51 -5.27 13.61
CA GLN A 186 -21.50 -4.42 13.00
C GLN A 186 -21.01 -4.99 11.66
N GLU A 187 -20.76 -6.30 11.59
CA GLU A 187 -20.40 -6.97 10.33
C GLU A 187 -21.52 -6.88 9.28
N GLN A 188 -22.77 -7.10 9.69
CA GLN A 188 -23.93 -6.98 8.79
C GLN A 188 -24.09 -5.55 8.27
N LEU A 189 -23.90 -4.55 9.14
CA LEU A 189 -23.92 -3.15 8.75
C LEU A 189 -22.85 -2.85 7.70
N GLU A 190 -21.60 -3.24 7.95
CA GLU A 190 -20.49 -3.01 7.01
C GLU A 190 -20.73 -3.69 5.65
N ARG A 191 -21.22 -4.94 5.66
CA ARG A 191 -21.59 -5.65 4.43
C ARG A 191 -22.72 -4.96 3.68
N THR A 192 -23.71 -4.43 4.39
CA THR A 192 -24.85 -3.71 3.80
C THR A 192 -24.37 -2.43 3.13
N ILE A 193 -23.51 -1.65 3.80
CA ILE A 193 -22.89 -0.44 3.25
C ILE A 193 -22.11 -0.78 1.97
N ASP A 194 -21.30 -1.85 2.00
CA ASP A 194 -20.52 -2.29 0.84
C ASP A 194 -21.42 -2.72 -0.32
N ASN A 195 -22.51 -3.42 -0.07
CA ASN A 195 -23.47 -3.83 -1.09
C ASN A 195 -24.10 -2.62 -1.79
N ILE A 196 -24.46 -1.58 -1.03
CA ILE A 196 -24.97 -0.33 -1.59
C ILE A 196 -23.91 0.33 -2.48
N ARG A 197 -22.66 0.43 -2.01
CA ARG A 197 -21.54 1.03 -2.76
C ARG A 197 -21.18 0.25 -4.01
N ASN A 198 -21.24 -1.08 -3.97
CA ASN A 198 -20.99 -1.92 -5.14
C ASN A 198 -22.05 -1.71 -6.23
N ARG A 199 -23.30 -1.42 -5.84
CA ARG A 199 -24.42 -1.21 -6.78
C ARG A 199 -24.50 0.23 -7.31
N TYR A 200 -24.27 1.22 -6.46
CA TYR A 200 -24.53 2.63 -6.76
C TYR A 200 -23.27 3.52 -6.78
N GLY A 201 -22.10 2.92 -6.58
CA GLY A 201 -20.80 3.60 -6.54
C GLY A 201 -20.45 4.17 -5.17
N PHE A 202 -19.19 4.53 -4.96
CA PHE A 202 -18.68 4.98 -3.66
C PHE A 202 -19.41 6.24 -3.12
N LYS A 203 -19.87 7.12 -4.03
CA LYS A 203 -20.58 8.35 -3.65
C LYS A 203 -21.96 8.12 -3.03
N SER A 204 -22.54 6.93 -3.20
CA SER A 204 -23.89 6.65 -2.70
C SER A 204 -23.99 6.64 -1.18
N MET A 205 -22.89 6.36 -0.48
CA MET A 205 -22.83 6.35 0.98
C MET A 205 -21.42 6.62 1.46
N MET A 206 -21.22 7.75 2.14
CA MET A 206 -19.93 8.19 2.66
C MET A 206 -20.08 8.75 4.07
N ARG A 207 -18.98 8.79 4.82
CA ARG A 207 -18.96 9.49 6.12
C ARG A 207 -19.14 10.99 5.89
N ALA A 208 -19.91 11.64 6.76
CA ALA A 208 -20.12 13.09 6.71
C ALA A 208 -18.80 13.89 6.78
N SER A 209 -17.77 13.36 7.44
CA SER A 209 -16.42 13.97 7.48
C SER A 209 -15.78 14.13 6.10
N SER A 210 -16.21 13.36 5.10
CA SER A 210 -15.71 13.45 3.72
C SER A 210 -16.21 14.72 2.99
N LEU A 211 -17.16 15.45 3.57
CA LEU A 211 -17.65 16.75 3.10
C LEU A 211 -16.90 17.94 3.73
N LEU A 212 -16.06 17.69 4.74
CA LEU A 212 -15.25 18.73 5.37
C LEU A 212 -14.08 19.12 4.47
N GLU A 213 -13.47 20.27 4.78
CA GLU A 213 -12.24 20.69 4.12
C GLU A 213 -11.16 19.61 4.25
N GLY A 214 -10.41 19.39 3.16
CA GLY A 214 -9.39 18.35 3.06
C GLY A 214 -9.90 16.98 2.64
N GLY A 215 -11.19 16.69 2.72
CA GLY A 215 -11.78 15.43 2.23
C GLY A 215 -11.54 15.23 0.73
N THR A 216 -11.14 14.02 0.31
CA THR A 216 -10.79 13.73 -1.09
C THR A 216 -11.75 12.77 -1.77
N ALA A 217 -12.56 12.04 -0.99
CA ALA A 217 -13.38 10.94 -1.50
C ALA A 217 -14.35 11.37 -2.63
N ILE A 218 -14.96 12.56 -2.52
CA ILE A 218 -15.96 13.03 -3.49
C ILE A 218 -15.31 13.37 -4.84
N ALA A 219 -14.23 14.14 -4.82
CA ALA A 219 -13.48 14.47 -6.03
C ALA A 219 -12.95 13.20 -6.70
N ARG A 220 -12.44 12.25 -5.89
CA ARG A 220 -11.77 11.05 -6.38
C ARG A 220 -12.72 9.93 -6.82
N ALA A 221 -13.95 9.87 -6.34
CA ALA A 221 -14.87 8.80 -6.71
C ALA A 221 -15.32 8.82 -8.18
N GLY A 222 -15.01 9.88 -8.94
CA GLY A 222 -15.16 9.91 -10.41
C GLY A 222 -13.88 9.50 -11.17
N LEU A 223 -12.76 9.26 -10.49
CA LEU A 223 -11.48 8.96 -11.12
C LEU A 223 -11.28 7.46 -11.30
N VAL A 224 -10.75 7.06 -12.46
CA VAL A 224 -10.31 5.68 -12.73
C VAL A 224 -8.79 5.63 -12.57
N GLY A 225 -8.31 4.83 -11.62
CA GLY A 225 -6.87 4.70 -11.35
C GLY A 225 -6.20 6.00 -10.84
N GLY A 226 -6.98 7.02 -10.46
CA GLY A 226 -6.45 8.33 -10.07
C GLY A 226 -6.38 9.36 -11.20
N HIS A 227 -6.91 9.04 -12.38
CA HIS A 227 -7.04 9.94 -13.53
C HIS A 227 -8.52 10.13 -13.90
N ASN A 228 -8.85 11.24 -14.57
CA ASN A 228 -10.16 11.40 -15.19
C ASN A 228 -10.30 10.30 -16.25
N GLY A 229 -11.33 9.46 -16.09
CA GLY A 229 -11.66 8.40 -17.04
C GLY A 229 -12.36 8.92 -18.29
#